data_AF-A0A0W8ILA0-F1
#
_entry.id   AF-A0A0W8ILA0-F1
#
_cell.length_a   1.000
_cell.length_b   1.000
_cell.length_c   1.000
_cell.angle_alpha   90.00
_cell.angle_beta   90.00
_cell.angle_gamma   90.00
#
_symmetry.space_group_name_H-M   'P 1'
#
loop_
_entity.id
_entity.type
_entity.pdbx_description
1 polymer ?
#
loop_
_entity_poly.entity_id
_entity_poly.type
_entity_poly.pdbx_seq_one_letter_code
_entity_poly.pdbx_strand_id
1 'polypeptide(L)'
;MPHHPTLLQRAVPVLGLPVALLLGTWIAVGRGLAGAAGELVLLYTLTLALPLTGLLVVASALLVRDARAHVPRGASLRSALTMPAAWAVLLGFGAVLPDRVDGAGASVLTRATDPVHLGLSAGFANTLGILSFVLASTTVVLAASDLRRTRRIQRGEPLSEDEILDLQGLRPARAATGLAAPGGPR
;
A
#
# COMPACT_ATOMS: atom_id res chain seq x y z
N MET A 1 3.84 -6.87 29.54
CA MET A 1 4.68 -5.65 29.48
C MET A 1 3.96 -4.61 28.64
N PRO A 2 3.91 -3.32 29.02
CA PRO A 2 3.31 -2.28 28.20
C PRO A 2 4.11 -2.17 26.88
N HIS A 3 3.50 -2.55 25.76
CA HIS A 3 4.11 -2.37 24.45
C HIS A 3 4.16 -0.88 24.11
N HIS A 4 5.34 -0.28 24.25
CA HIS A 4 5.58 1.06 23.74
C HIS A 4 5.63 1.01 22.22
N PRO A 5 4.85 1.85 21.51
CA PRO A 5 4.87 1.85 20.06
C PRO A 5 6.24 2.27 19.55
N THR A 6 6.74 1.55 18.56
CA THR A 6 8.05 1.78 17.93
C THR A 6 8.07 3.13 17.21
N LEU A 7 9.27 3.62 16.86
CA LEU A 7 9.42 4.84 16.07
C LEU A 7 8.64 4.76 14.75
N LEU A 8 8.64 3.61 14.10
CA LEU A 8 7.90 3.37 12.86
C LEU A 8 6.39 3.56 13.04
N GLN A 9 5.82 2.97 14.09
CA GLN A 9 4.39 3.09 14.41
C GLN A 9 3.95 4.52 14.69
N ARG A 10 4.85 5.38 15.17
CA ARG A 10 4.61 6.81 15.38
C ARG A 10 4.81 7.64 14.12
N ALA A 11 5.81 7.29 13.31
CA ALA A 11 6.18 8.04 12.11
C ALA A 11 5.16 7.85 10.98
N VAL A 12 4.64 6.65 10.78
CA VAL A 12 3.75 6.33 9.64
C VAL A 12 2.51 7.24 9.57
N PRO A 13 1.75 7.47 10.65
CA PRO A 13 0.62 8.41 10.60
C PRO A 13 1.03 9.86 10.27
N VAL A 14 2.21 10.29 10.71
CA VAL A 14 2.72 11.65 10.49
C VAL A 14 3.19 11.83 9.04
N LEU A 15 3.94 10.86 8.53
CA LEU A 15 4.53 10.89 7.19
C LEU A 15 3.54 10.46 6.10
N GLY A 16 2.43 9.82 6.45
CA GLY A 16 1.51 9.25 5.46
C GLY A 16 0.99 10.24 4.44
N LEU A 17 0.47 11.39 4.90
CA LEU A 17 -0.03 12.43 4.00
C LEU A 17 1.07 13.03 3.09
N PRO A 18 2.21 13.53 3.61
CA PRO A 18 3.22 14.12 2.75
C PRO A 18 3.82 13.10 1.77
N VAL A 19 4.05 11.85 2.20
CA VAL A 19 4.58 10.80 1.31
C VAL A 19 3.55 10.41 0.24
N ALA A 20 2.25 10.33 0.57
CA ALA A 20 1.21 10.07 -0.41
C ALA A 20 1.17 11.12 -1.53
N LEU A 21 1.25 12.41 -1.16
CA LEU A 21 1.26 13.51 -2.13
C LEU A 21 2.55 13.51 -2.98
N LEU A 22 3.69 13.26 -2.34
CA LEU A 22 4.98 13.15 -3.03
C LEU A 22 4.97 12.02 -4.06
N LEU A 23 4.49 10.84 -3.67
CA LEU A 23 4.41 9.67 -4.56
C LEU A 23 3.36 9.85 -5.66
N GLY A 24 2.23 10.51 -5.38
CA GLY A 24 1.27 10.91 -6.40
C GLY A 24 1.90 11.80 -7.46
N THR A 25 2.62 12.82 -7.01
CA THR A 25 3.37 13.75 -7.88
C THR A 25 4.46 13.01 -8.66
N TRP A 26 5.15 12.05 -8.02
CA TRP A 26 6.16 11.20 -8.65
C TRP A 26 5.61 10.43 -9.85
N ILE A 27 4.44 9.79 -9.71
CA ILE A 27 3.78 9.06 -10.80
C ILE A 27 3.29 10.01 -11.90
N ALA A 28 2.64 11.11 -11.49
CA ALA A 28 2.06 12.07 -12.43
C ALA A 28 3.12 12.71 -13.33
N VAL A 29 4.15 13.30 -12.72
CA VAL A 29 5.10 14.16 -13.42
C VAL A 29 6.56 13.96 -13.01
N GLY A 30 6.84 13.27 -11.91
CA GLY A 30 8.20 13.09 -11.40
C GLY A 30 9.16 12.39 -12.38
N ARG A 31 8.63 11.51 -13.24
CA ARG A 31 9.39 10.88 -14.34
C ARG A 31 9.98 11.91 -15.33
N GLY A 32 9.41 13.11 -15.40
CA GLY A 32 9.91 14.21 -16.22
C GLY A 32 11.27 14.73 -15.78
N LEU A 33 11.65 14.55 -14.50
CA LEU A 33 12.99 14.90 -14.00
C LEU A 33 14.10 14.06 -14.65
N ALA A 34 13.78 12.87 -15.14
CA ALA A 34 14.67 12.02 -15.93
C ALA A 34 14.45 12.16 -17.46
N GLY A 35 13.64 13.13 -17.87
CA GLY A 35 13.18 13.33 -19.24
C GLY A 35 12.25 12.23 -19.76
N ALA A 36 11.70 11.37 -18.89
CA ALA A 36 10.88 10.21 -19.25
C ALA A 36 9.36 10.48 -19.18
N ALA A 37 8.96 11.75 -19.13
CA ALA A 37 7.56 12.17 -19.21
C ALA A 37 7.20 12.52 -20.66
N GLY A 38 6.06 12.04 -21.13
CA GLY A 38 5.67 12.14 -22.53
C GLY A 38 4.16 12.27 -22.74
N GLU A 39 3.67 11.72 -23.85
CA GLU A 39 2.27 11.83 -24.31
C GLU A 39 1.25 11.30 -23.29
N LEU A 40 1.64 10.33 -22.44
CA LEU A 40 0.72 9.63 -21.53
C LEU A 40 0.64 10.26 -20.14
N VAL A 41 1.35 11.36 -19.88
CA VAL A 41 1.37 12.04 -18.56
C VAL A 41 -0.04 12.35 -18.04
N LEU A 42 -0.91 12.92 -18.88
CA LEU A 42 -2.27 13.24 -18.47
C LEU A 42 -3.07 11.97 -18.15
N LEU A 43 -2.96 10.95 -19.00
CA LEU A 43 -3.62 9.67 -18.80
C LEU A 43 -3.19 9.02 -17.49
N TYR A 44 -1.89 8.94 -17.22
CA TYR A 44 -1.36 8.37 -15.98
C TYR A 44 -1.71 9.20 -14.75
N THR A 45 -1.75 10.52 -14.87
CA THR A 45 -2.19 11.38 -13.78
C THR A 45 -3.63 11.05 -13.37
N LEU A 46 -4.53 10.94 -14.35
CA LEU A 46 -5.95 10.70 -14.09
C LEU A 46 -6.25 9.25 -13.65
N THR A 47 -5.59 8.27 -14.26
CA THR A 47 -5.92 6.85 -14.08
C THR A 47 -5.08 6.13 -13.04
N LEU A 48 -3.88 6.63 -12.73
CA LEU A 48 -2.96 6.00 -11.78
C LEU A 48 -2.67 6.90 -10.59
N ALA A 49 -2.12 8.10 -10.84
CA ALA A 49 -1.65 8.99 -9.78
C ALA A 49 -2.79 9.41 -8.86
N LEU A 50 -3.90 9.91 -9.40
CA LEU A 50 -5.04 10.36 -8.61
C LEU A 50 -5.67 9.23 -7.77
N PRO A 51 -6.03 8.05 -8.34
CA PRO A 51 -6.59 6.96 -7.55
C PRO A 51 -5.64 6.45 -6.45
N LEU A 52 -4.37 6.22 -6.77
CA LEU A 52 -3.39 5.71 -5.80
C LEU A 52 -3.12 6.74 -4.69
N THR A 53 -3.01 8.02 -5.03
CA THR A 53 -2.89 9.11 -4.05
C THR A 53 -4.13 9.16 -3.17
N GLY A 54 -5.32 9.07 -3.76
CA GLY A 54 -6.59 9.06 -3.02
C GLY A 54 -6.64 7.94 -1.99
N LEU A 55 -6.28 6.72 -2.38
CA LEU A 55 -6.20 5.58 -1.45
C LEU A 55 -5.21 5.84 -0.30
N LEU A 56 -4.00 6.29 -0.60
CA LEU A 56 -2.98 6.54 0.43
C LEU A 56 -3.33 7.73 1.34
N VAL A 57 -4.00 8.76 0.82
CA VAL A 57 -4.51 9.89 1.62
C VAL A 57 -5.61 9.42 2.56
N VAL A 58 -6.57 8.61 2.07
CA VAL A 58 -7.62 8.03 2.90
C VAL A 58 -7.03 7.15 4.00
N ALA A 59 -6.09 6.25 3.66
CA ALA A 59 -5.39 5.42 4.64
C ALA A 59 -4.68 6.28 5.70
N SER A 60 -3.97 7.32 5.27
CA SER A 60 -3.26 8.24 6.18
C SER A 60 -4.22 8.96 7.12
N ALA A 61 -5.35 9.46 6.61
CA ALA A 61 -6.36 10.13 7.42
C ALA A 61 -6.97 9.20 8.48
N LEU A 62 -7.21 7.93 8.11
CA LEU A 62 -7.70 6.91 9.05
C LEU A 62 -6.65 6.59 10.13
N LEU A 63 -5.38 6.41 9.75
CA LEU A 63 -4.29 6.14 10.68
C LEU A 63 -4.02 7.30 11.64
N VAL A 64 -4.10 8.55 11.18
CA VAL A 64 -3.97 9.73 12.06
C VAL A 64 -5.11 9.78 13.07
N ARG A 65 -6.35 9.48 12.65
CA ARG A 65 -7.51 9.42 13.55
C ARG A 65 -7.35 8.32 14.59
N ASP A 66 -6.89 7.15 14.17
CA ASP A 66 -6.68 6.00 15.06
C ASP A 66 -5.53 6.23 16.05
N ALA A 67 -4.39 6.72 15.57
CA ALA A 67 -3.22 6.97 16.42
C ALA A 67 -3.48 8.03 17.49
N ARG A 68 -4.35 9.02 17.22
CA ARG A 68 -4.76 10.04 18.20
C ARG A 68 -5.65 9.48 19.31
N ALA A 69 -6.34 8.37 19.05
CA ALA A 69 -7.24 7.70 20.00
C ALA A 69 -6.52 6.76 20.98
N HIS A 70 -5.25 6.44 20.73
CA HIS A 70 -4.43 5.56 21.58
C HIS A 70 -3.49 6.32 22.53
N VAL A 71 -3.24 5.74 23.70
CA VAL A 71 -2.17 6.14 24.64
C VAL A 71 -1.32 4.92 24.97
N PRO A 72 -0.06 4.82 24.52
CA PRO A 72 0.69 5.81 23.74
C PRO A 72 0.24 5.86 22.27
N ARG A 73 0.34 7.04 21.64
CA ARG A 73 -0.06 7.27 20.24
C ARG A 73 0.80 6.44 19.27
N GLY A 74 0.16 5.75 18.33
CA GLY A 74 0.83 4.99 17.27
C GLY A 74 -0.14 4.16 16.45
N ALA A 75 0.27 3.74 15.25
CA ALA A 75 -0.45 2.79 14.41
C ALA A 75 -0.20 1.34 14.86
N SER A 76 -1.07 0.41 14.45
CA SER A 76 -0.82 -1.03 14.58
C SER A 76 0.46 -1.44 13.84
N LEU A 77 1.12 -2.51 14.28
CA LEU A 77 2.33 -3.00 13.61
C LEU A 77 2.06 -3.40 12.15
N ARG A 78 0.91 -4.02 11.88
CA ARG A 78 0.49 -4.41 10.51
C ARG A 78 0.43 -3.17 9.63
N SER A 79 -0.32 -2.14 10.03
CA SER A 79 -0.42 -0.87 9.30
C SER A 79 0.93 -0.16 9.16
N ALA A 80 1.77 -0.20 10.20
CA ALA A 80 3.09 0.43 10.20
C ALA A 80 4.10 -0.24 9.26
N LEU A 81 3.89 -1.51 8.87
CA LEU A 81 4.73 -2.22 7.90
C LEU A 81 4.14 -2.17 6.48
N THR A 82 2.83 -2.34 6.35
CA THR A 82 2.16 -2.35 5.04
C THR A 82 2.24 -0.99 4.35
N MET A 83 2.11 0.12 5.09
CA MET A 83 2.13 1.45 4.49
C MET A 83 3.50 1.81 3.87
N PRO A 84 4.64 1.65 4.57
CA PRO A 84 5.95 1.81 3.92
C PRO A 84 6.21 0.84 2.77
N ALA A 85 5.72 -0.40 2.84
CA ALA A 85 5.84 -1.33 1.72
C ALA A 85 5.08 -0.83 0.49
N ALA A 86 3.87 -0.28 0.67
CA ALA A 86 3.11 0.37 -0.39
C ALA A 86 3.89 1.56 -0.99
N TRP A 87 4.54 2.37 -0.15
CA TRP A 87 5.36 3.49 -0.62
C TRP A 87 6.54 3.04 -1.47
N ALA A 88 7.28 2.02 -1.02
CA ALA A 88 8.44 1.49 -1.74
C ALA A 88 8.04 0.92 -3.10
N VAL A 89 6.94 0.15 -3.16
CA VAL A 89 6.40 -0.40 -4.40
C VAL A 89 5.96 0.70 -5.35
N LEU A 90 5.25 1.72 -4.85
CA LEU A 90 4.76 2.83 -5.67
C LEU A 90 5.91 3.70 -6.21
N LEU A 91 6.96 3.90 -5.41
CA LEU A 91 8.18 4.57 -5.84
C LEU A 91 8.84 3.81 -7.00
N GLY A 92 9.03 2.49 -6.84
CA GLY A 92 9.57 1.62 -7.88
C GLY A 92 8.70 1.58 -9.14
N PHE A 93 7.38 1.54 -8.97
CA PHE A 93 6.42 1.59 -10.07
C PHE A 93 6.63 2.82 -10.95
N GLY A 94 6.74 4.01 -10.37
CA GLY A 94 7.00 5.23 -11.14
C GLY A 94 8.36 5.22 -11.85
N ALA A 95 9.37 4.55 -11.32
CA ALA A 95 10.68 4.45 -11.96
C ALA A 95 10.64 3.57 -13.23
N VAL A 96 9.82 2.51 -13.23
CA VAL A 96 9.71 1.57 -14.36
C VAL A 96 8.55 1.88 -15.31
N LEU A 97 7.61 2.76 -14.93
CA LEU A 97 6.45 3.11 -15.74
C LEU A 97 6.90 3.79 -17.05
N PRO A 98 6.76 3.13 -18.21
CA PRO A 98 7.14 3.72 -19.48
C PRO A 98 6.16 4.81 -19.90
N ASP A 99 6.63 5.76 -20.71
CA ASP A 99 5.86 6.79 -21.42
C ASP A 99 6.31 6.83 -22.89
N ARG A 100 5.61 7.61 -23.72
CA ARG A 100 6.02 7.94 -25.09
C ARG A 100 6.61 9.34 -25.15
N VAL A 101 7.92 9.42 -25.32
CA VAL A 101 8.66 10.68 -25.53
C VAL A 101 9.09 10.73 -26.99
N ASP A 102 8.65 11.74 -27.72
CA ASP A 102 8.94 11.92 -29.16
C ASP A 102 8.66 10.67 -30.00
N GLY A 103 7.58 9.97 -29.63
CA GLY A 103 7.14 8.74 -30.28
C GLY A 103 7.90 7.46 -29.94
N ALA A 104 8.92 7.53 -29.07
CA ALA A 104 9.66 6.38 -28.55
C ALA A 104 9.29 6.07 -27.09
N GLY A 105 9.34 4.79 -26.71
CA GLY A 105 9.09 4.38 -25.32
C GLY A 105 10.27 4.72 -24.40
N ALA A 106 9.99 5.34 -23.25
CA ALA A 106 11.01 5.66 -22.25
C ALA A 106 10.44 5.61 -20.83
N SER A 107 11.19 5.07 -19.88
CA SER A 107 10.99 5.15 -18.44
C SER A 107 12.24 5.71 -17.75
N VAL A 108 12.15 6.04 -16.46
CA VAL A 108 13.32 6.47 -15.67
C VAL A 108 14.41 5.39 -15.70
N LEU A 109 14.02 4.11 -15.60
CA LEU A 109 14.94 2.98 -15.71
C LEU A 109 15.71 2.99 -17.04
N THR A 110 15.02 3.09 -18.17
CA THR A 110 15.68 3.07 -19.49
C THR A 110 16.54 4.31 -19.76
N ARG A 111 16.22 5.44 -19.11
CA ARG A 111 17.05 6.66 -19.18
C ARG A 111 18.30 6.58 -18.30
N ALA A 112 18.25 5.81 -17.23
CA ALA A 112 19.38 5.57 -16.34
C ALA A 112 20.27 4.39 -16.78
N THR A 113 19.75 3.48 -17.62
CA THR A 113 20.45 2.28 -18.07
C THR A 113 20.62 2.27 -19.58
N ASP A 114 19.75 1.54 -20.30
CA ASP A 114 19.77 1.42 -21.76
C ASP A 114 18.34 1.24 -22.31
N PRO A 115 17.99 1.84 -23.47
CA PRO A 115 16.70 1.64 -24.14
C PRO A 115 16.31 0.18 -24.39
N VAL A 116 17.27 -0.75 -24.53
CA VAL A 116 17.02 -2.18 -24.72
C VAL A 116 16.18 -2.79 -23.59
N HIS A 117 16.21 -2.20 -22.39
CA HIS A 117 15.46 -2.66 -21.23
C HIS A 117 14.00 -2.19 -21.20
N LEU A 118 13.50 -1.54 -22.26
CA LEU A 118 12.12 -1.06 -22.31
C LEU A 118 11.08 -2.18 -22.08
N GLY A 119 11.30 -3.36 -22.69
CA GLY A 119 10.40 -4.51 -22.49
C GLY A 119 10.38 -4.99 -21.04
N LEU A 120 11.55 -5.03 -20.38
CA LEU A 120 11.67 -5.37 -18.96
C LEU A 120 10.96 -4.33 -18.07
N SER A 121 11.16 -3.04 -18.39
CA SER A 121 10.52 -1.92 -17.72
C SER A 121 8.98 -2.04 -17.79
N ALA A 122 8.43 -2.34 -18.97
CA ALA A 122 7.00 -2.53 -19.17
C ALA A 122 6.46 -3.73 -18.37
N GLY A 123 7.19 -4.85 -18.35
CA GLY A 123 6.83 -6.03 -17.56
C GLY A 123 6.76 -5.73 -16.06
N PHE A 124 7.77 -5.05 -15.51
CA PHE A 124 7.74 -4.62 -14.11
C PHE A 124 6.67 -3.57 -13.84
N ALA A 125 6.41 -2.65 -14.76
CA ALA A 125 5.36 -1.64 -14.60
C ALA A 125 3.99 -2.27 -14.39
N ASN A 126 3.64 -3.34 -15.13
CA ASN A 126 2.38 -4.04 -14.92
C ASN A 126 2.29 -4.65 -13.51
N THR A 127 3.30 -5.44 -13.13
CA THR A 127 3.34 -6.12 -11.83
C THR A 127 3.34 -5.14 -10.66
N LEU A 128 4.19 -4.12 -10.70
CA LEU A 128 4.27 -3.10 -9.64
C LEU A 128 3.03 -2.20 -9.63
N GLY A 129 2.40 -1.95 -10.78
CA GLY A 129 1.13 -1.24 -10.88
C GLY A 129 0.02 -1.97 -10.11
N ILE A 130 -0.18 -3.26 -10.39
CA ILE A 130 -1.15 -4.10 -9.67
C ILE A 130 -0.81 -4.13 -8.17
N LEU A 131 0.46 -4.38 -7.83
CA LEU A 131 0.89 -4.46 -6.44
C LEU A 131 0.68 -3.14 -5.69
N SER A 132 0.87 -2.00 -6.36
CA SER A 132 0.59 -0.67 -5.81
C SER A 132 -0.89 -0.53 -5.42
N PHE A 133 -1.82 -0.91 -6.30
CA PHE A 133 -3.25 -0.86 -6.00
C PHE A 133 -3.65 -1.82 -4.87
N VAL A 134 -3.11 -3.04 -4.89
CA VAL A 134 -3.38 -4.04 -3.85
C VAL A 134 -2.88 -3.54 -2.49
N LEU A 135 -1.64 -3.08 -2.40
CA LEU A 135 -1.07 -2.60 -1.14
C LEU A 135 -1.77 -1.32 -0.68
N ALA A 136 -2.02 -0.34 -1.56
CA ALA A 136 -2.75 0.88 -1.20
C ALA A 136 -4.15 0.55 -0.66
N SER A 137 -4.90 -0.32 -1.34
CA SER A 137 -6.22 -0.76 -0.86
C SER A 137 -6.13 -1.51 0.46
N THR A 138 -5.13 -2.38 0.62
CA THR A 138 -4.86 -3.11 1.87
C THR A 138 -4.58 -2.15 3.02
N THR A 139 -3.80 -1.08 2.80
CA THR A 139 -3.54 -0.07 3.82
C THR A 139 -4.81 0.64 4.27
N VAL A 140 -5.73 0.94 3.34
CA VAL A 140 -7.04 1.52 3.69
C VAL A 140 -7.85 0.55 4.54
N VAL A 141 -7.94 -0.72 4.15
CA VAL A 141 -8.70 -1.75 4.89
C VAL A 141 -8.12 -1.95 6.28
N LEU A 142 -6.80 -2.06 6.42
CA LEU A 142 -6.14 -2.20 7.72
C LEU A 142 -6.37 -0.98 8.59
N ALA A 143 -6.17 0.23 8.07
CA ALA A 143 -6.39 1.47 8.82
C ALA A 143 -7.87 1.64 9.26
N ALA A 144 -8.81 1.25 8.40
CA ALA A 144 -10.24 1.26 8.74
C ALA A 144 -10.57 0.22 9.82
N SER A 145 -9.96 -0.96 9.74
CA SER A 145 -10.16 -2.04 10.71
C SER A 145 -9.59 -1.67 12.08
N ASP A 146 -8.38 -1.11 12.09
CA ASP A 146 -7.73 -0.58 13.30
C ASP A 146 -8.63 0.47 13.97
N LEU A 147 -9.09 1.48 13.21
CA LEU A 147 -9.96 2.53 13.74
C LEU A 147 -11.30 1.99 14.27
N ARG A 148 -11.89 0.99 13.59
CA ARG A 148 -13.14 0.35 14.05
C ARG A 148 -12.90 -0.37 15.38
N ARG A 149 -11.83 -1.15 15.48
CA ARG A 149 -11.44 -1.85 16.71
C ARG A 149 -11.25 -0.88 17.87
N THR A 150 -10.51 0.19 17.66
CA THR A 150 -10.28 1.24 18.67
C THR A 150 -11.57 1.85 19.18
N ARG A 151 -12.51 2.18 18.28
CA ARG A 151 -13.83 2.72 18.65
C ARG A 151 -14.67 1.74 19.47
N ARG A 152 -14.61 0.43 19.16
CA ARG A 152 -15.33 -0.61 19.92
C ARG A 152 -14.78 -0.74 21.34
N ILE A 153 -13.46 -0.78 21.47
CA ILE A 153 -12.78 -0.81 22.78
C ILE A 153 -13.18 0.43 23.62
N GLN A 154 -13.20 1.61 23.01
CA GLN A 154 -13.62 2.84 23.71
C GLN A 154 -15.08 2.84 24.17
N ARG A 155 -15.95 2.07 23.50
CA ARG A 155 -17.36 1.89 23.88
C ARG A 155 -17.58 0.78 24.91
N GLY A 156 -16.52 0.07 25.31
CA GLY A 156 -16.63 -1.08 26.22
C GLY A 156 -17.26 -2.31 25.59
N GLU A 157 -17.33 -2.40 24.25
CA GLU A 157 -17.82 -3.60 23.57
C GLU A 157 -16.79 -4.74 23.66
N PRO A 158 -17.23 -6.00 23.85
CA PRO A 158 -16.33 -7.15 23.86
C PRO A 158 -15.64 -7.36 22.51
N LEU A 159 -14.35 -7.71 22.54
CA LEU A 159 -13.58 -8.09 21.35
C LEU A 159 -14.22 -9.29 20.65
N SER A 160 -14.09 -9.38 19.33
CA SER A 160 -14.60 -10.56 18.61
C SER A 160 -13.74 -11.80 18.91
N GLU A 161 -14.30 -13.00 18.69
CA GLU A 161 -13.60 -14.27 18.89
C GLU A 161 -12.30 -14.33 18.08
N ASP A 162 -12.31 -13.86 16.82
CA ASP A 162 -11.12 -13.74 15.97
C ASP A 162 -10.01 -12.86 16.58
N GLU A 163 -10.38 -11.76 17.26
CA GLU A 163 -9.43 -10.85 17.91
C GLU A 163 -8.82 -11.46 19.16
N ILE A 164 -9.62 -12.24 19.91
CA ILE A 164 -9.14 -13.01 21.08
C ILE A 164 -8.15 -14.07 20.61
N LEU A 165 -8.46 -14.78 19.52
CA LEU A 165 -7.58 -15.78 18.92
C LEU A 165 -6.29 -15.16 18.37
N ASP A 166 -6.35 -13.99 17.73
CA ASP A 166 -5.16 -13.24 17.27
C ASP A 166 -4.28 -12.80 18.47
N LEU A 167 -4.88 -12.37 19.58
CA LEU A 167 -4.16 -12.01 20.81
C LEU A 167 -3.51 -13.23 21.48
N GLN A 168 -4.15 -14.39 21.40
CA GLN A 168 -3.64 -15.65 21.92
C GLN A 168 -2.64 -16.34 20.97
N GLY A 169 -2.46 -15.81 19.74
CA GLY A 169 -1.63 -16.44 18.71
C GLY A 169 -2.19 -17.77 18.18
N LEU A 170 -3.49 -18.00 18.39
CA LEU A 170 -4.16 -19.29 18.17
C LEU A 170 -5.00 -19.32 16.90
N ARG A 171 -4.86 -18.35 15.98
CA ARG A 171 -5.69 -18.30 14.77
C ARG A 171 -5.53 -19.63 13.98
N PRO A 172 -6.57 -20.47 13.89
CA PRO A 172 -6.47 -21.70 13.11
C PRO A 172 -6.40 -21.31 11.64
N ALA A 173 -5.39 -21.83 10.93
CA ALA A 173 -5.26 -21.69 9.48
C ALA A 173 -6.47 -22.35 8.81
N ARG A 174 -7.55 -21.59 8.60
CA ARG A 174 -8.77 -22.14 8.03
C ARG A 174 -8.65 -22.19 6.51
N ALA A 175 -8.54 -23.44 6.03
CA ALA A 175 -8.84 -23.95 4.70
C ALA A 175 -7.78 -23.84 3.59
N ALA A 176 -6.73 -24.65 3.70
CA ALA A 176 -6.08 -25.30 2.55
C ALA A 176 -6.73 -26.67 2.23
N THR A 177 -8.01 -26.85 2.56
CA THR A 177 -8.76 -28.10 2.34
C THR A 177 -10.07 -27.81 1.63
N GLY A 178 -9.93 -27.38 0.38
CA GLY A 178 -10.95 -27.57 -0.64
C GLY A 178 -10.40 -28.53 -1.68
N LEU A 179 -10.40 -29.83 -1.41
CA LEU A 179 -10.32 -30.91 -2.42
C LEU A 179 -10.62 -32.28 -1.76
N ALA A 180 -11.82 -32.78 -2.08
CA ALA A 180 -12.24 -34.16 -2.23
C ALA A 180 -11.73 -35.25 -1.25
N ALA A 181 -12.62 -35.76 -0.41
CA ALA A 181 -12.59 -37.16 0.01
C ALA A 181 -13.55 -37.96 -0.89
N PRO A 182 -13.08 -38.85 -1.78
CA PRO A 182 -13.96 -39.79 -2.45
C PRO A 182 -14.36 -40.87 -1.44
N GLY A 183 -15.67 -41.08 -1.29
CA GLY A 183 -16.21 -42.15 -0.48
C GLY A 183 -15.80 -43.53 -0.99
N GLY A 184 -15.57 -44.44 -0.05
CA GLY A 184 -15.53 -45.88 -0.27
C GLY A 184 -15.37 -46.62 1.06
N PRO A 185 -15.57 -47.95 1.09
CA PRO A 185 -16.47 -48.80 0.31
C PRO A 185 -17.60 -49.38 1.21
N ARG A 186 -18.47 -50.16 0.56
CA ARG A 186 -19.73 -50.75 1.05
C ARG A 186 -19.63 -51.57 2.32
#